data_AF-A0A960EQR0-F1
#
_entry.id   AF-A0A960EQR0-F1
#
_cell.length_a   1.000
_cell.length_b   1.000
_cell.length_c   1.000
_cell.angle_alpha   90.00
_cell.angle_beta   90.00
_cell.angle_gamma   90.00
#
_symmetry.space_group_name_H-M   'P 1'
#
loop_
_entity.id
_entity.type
_entity.pdbx_description
1 polymer ?
#
loop_
_entity_poly.entity_id
_entity_poly.type
_entity_poly.pdbx_seq_one_letter_code
_entity_poly.pdbx_strand_id
1 'polypeptide(L)'
;MQIHRNLPTRRLAAAALTIALGVCGIASCSSDGSDASDTTTTTKVTATTASPQSTTEAPSSTTHAEKPSKNDKSAYVEAIKGTLGSGFPETTANCISKGVVDEIGVDRWTHAGITADLIGAQGPFKGLGLDKATAEKLYDVMDDCTGSVREALVASVVAGAPPEARKCVDGVLTEKVVHDAAIESFQGQDSTNALDDKLEECRTKG
;
A
#
# COMPACT_ATOMS: atom_id res chain seq x y z
N MET A 1 20.32 -48.75 20.38
CA MET A 1 19.68 -47.46 20.76
C MET A 1 19.16 -46.81 19.48
N GLN A 2 17.89 -47.00 19.17
CA GLN A 2 17.19 -46.34 18.07
C GLN A 2 16.16 -45.40 18.68
N ILE A 3 16.27 -44.10 18.39
CA ILE A 3 15.35 -43.07 18.87
C ILE A 3 14.29 -42.87 17.79
N HIS A 4 13.13 -43.50 17.97
CA HIS A 4 11.93 -43.19 17.19
C HIS A 4 11.37 -41.85 17.67
N ARG A 5 11.53 -40.79 16.86
CA ARG A 5 10.82 -39.52 17.07
C ARG A 5 9.43 -39.63 16.43
N ASN A 6 8.42 -39.76 17.29
CA ASN A 6 7.01 -39.60 16.96
C ASN A 6 6.73 -38.15 16.55
N LEU A 7 6.30 -37.94 15.31
CA LEU A 7 5.69 -36.68 14.85
C LEU A 7 4.16 -36.86 14.87
N PRO A 8 3.40 -36.04 15.62
CA PRO A 8 1.95 -36.11 15.62
C PRO A 8 1.38 -35.51 14.32
N THR A 9 0.79 -36.36 13.49
CA THR A 9 -0.08 -36.02 12.37
C THR A 9 -1.30 -35.21 12.85
N ARG A 10 -1.24 -33.88 12.71
CA ARG A 10 -2.43 -33.03 12.83
C ARG A 10 -3.21 -33.10 11.52
N ARG A 11 -4.44 -33.61 11.62
CA ARG A 11 -5.38 -33.76 10.50
C ARG A 11 -5.82 -32.37 10.01
N LEU A 12 -5.60 -32.08 8.74
CA LEU A 12 -6.16 -30.92 8.04
C LEU A 12 -7.66 -31.16 7.82
N ALA A 13 -8.51 -30.42 8.53
CA ALA A 13 -9.93 -30.31 8.21
C ALA A 13 -10.08 -29.16 7.20
N ALA A 14 -10.33 -29.50 5.95
CA ALA A 14 -10.69 -28.55 4.90
C ALA A 14 -12.15 -28.14 5.09
N ALA A 15 -12.38 -26.91 5.55
CA ALA A 15 -13.70 -26.30 5.53
C ALA A 15 -13.88 -25.55 4.20
N ALA A 16 -14.73 -26.10 3.34
CA ALA A 16 -15.20 -25.45 2.13
C ALA A 16 -16.20 -24.35 2.52
N LEU A 17 -15.82 -23.08 2.30
CA LEU A 17 -16.70 -21.93 2.53
C LEU A 17 -17.38 -21.55 1.20
N THR A 18 -18.61 -22.03 1.00
CA THR A 18 -19.50 -21.62 -0.08
C THR A 18 -20.13 -20.27 0.26
N ILE A 19 -19.67 -19.18 -0.35
CA ILE A 19 -20.29 -17.87 -0.23
C ILE A 19 -21.45 -17.79 -1.21
N ALA A 20 -22.67 -17.90 -0.70
CA ALA A 20 -23.89 -17.63 -1.43
C ALA A 20 -24.03 -16.11 -1.64
N LEU A 21 -23.91 -15.65 -2.90
CA LEU A 21 -24.30 -14.30 -3.28
C LEU A 21 -25.83 -14.16 -3.20
N GLY A 22 -26.29 -13.52 -2.13
CA GLY A 22 -27.66 -13.05 -1.97
C GLY A 22 -27.86 -11.70 -2.65
N VAL A 23 -28.79 -11.69 -3.62
CA VAL A 23 -29.30 -10.53 -4.35
C VAL A 23 -30.36 -9.80 -3.50
N CYS A 24 -30.24 -8.49 -3.37
CA CYS A 24 -31.27 -7.45 -3.08
C CYS A 24 -30.53 -6.09 -3.15
N GLY A 25 -30.98 -5.00 -3.77
CA GLY A 25 -32.19 -4.63 -4.48
C GLY A 25 -32.20 -3.09 -4.62
N ILE A 26 -32.43 -2.61 -5.85
CA ILE A 26 -32.95 -1.28 -6.28
C ILE A 26 -32.37 0.04 -5.70
N ALA A 27 -31.64 0.76 -6.56
CA ALA A 27 -31.78 2.22 -6.69
C ALA A 27 -31.85 2.57 -8.17
N SER A 28 -33.07 2.79 -8.63
CA SER A 28 -33.41 3.34 -9.93
C SER A 28 -33.25 4.86 -9.87
N CYS A 29 -32.25 5.42 -10.54
CA CYS A 29 -32.26 6.83 -10.93
C CYS A 29 -31.88 6.93 -12.41
N SER A 30 -32.94 7.03 -13.21
CA SER A 30 -32.96 7.45 -14.59
C SER A 30 -32.83 8.98 -14.65
N SER A 31 -31.89 9.49 -15.44
CA SER A 31 -31.82 10.85 -16.00
C SER A 31 -30.73 10.76 -17.08
N ASP A 32 -31.03 10.54 -18.36
CA ASP A 32 -31.73 11.41 -19.32
C ASP A 32 -31.04 12.78 -19.49
N GLY A 33 -30.67 13.12 -20.73
CA GLY A 33 -30.14 14.44 -21.10
C GLY A 33 -28.83 14.42 -21.90
N SER A 34 -28.95 14.22 -23.21
CA SER A 34 -27.96 14.61 -24.23
C SER A 34 -27.61 16.09 -24.14
N ASP A 35 -26.35 16.47 -24.36
CA ASP A 35 -26.04 17.60 -25.24
C ASP A 35 -24.59 17.56 -25.71
N ALA A 36 -24.45 17.61 -27.03
CA ALA A 36 -23.21 17.86 -27.72
C ALA A 36 -22.84 19.34 -27.54
N SER A 37 -21.58 19.60 -27.23
CA SER A 37 -20.96 20.89 -27.51
C SER A 37 -19.50 20.66 -27.87
N ASP A 38 -19.29 20.55 -29.19
CA ASP A 38 -18.06 20.94 -29.86
C ASP A 38 -17.54 22.24 -29.27
N THR A 39 -16.37 22.20 -28.63
CA THR A 39 -15.59 23.40 -28.37
C THR A 39 -14.22 23.22 -29.00
N THR A 40 -14.16 23.62 -30.26
CA THR A 40 -12.93 23.86 -31.01
C THR A 40 -12.13 24.97 -30.33
N THR A 41 -11.09 24.59 -29.58
CA THR A 41 -10.13 25.57 -29.05
C THR A 41 -9.07 25.83 -30.11
N THR A 42 -9.23 26.93 -30.83
CA THR A 42 -8.21 27.50 -31.72
C THR A 42 -7.09 28.10 -30.87
N THR A 43 -5.98 27.38 -30.71
CA THR A 43 -4.76 27.96 -30.13
C THR A 43 -4.01 28.75 -31.20
N LYS A 44 -4.00 30.07 -31.02
CA LYS A 44 -3.25 31.04 -31.83
C LYS A 44 -1.75 30.80 -31.64
N VAL A 45 -1.08 30.33 -32.69
CA VAL A 45 0.38 30.24 -32.77
C VAL A 45 0.94 31.65 -32.95
N THR A 46 1.60 32.15 -31.92
CA THR A 46 2.43 33.36 -32.01
C THR A 46 3.79 32.96 -32.55
N ALA A 47 4.06 33.30 -33.81
CA ALA A 47 5.37 33.19 -34.42
C ALA A 47 6.35 34.11 -33.68
N THR A 48 7.41 33.53 -33.11
CA THR A 48 8.57 34.28 -32.61
C THR A 48 9.81 33.86 -33.39
N THR A 49 10.40 34.89 -33.97
CA THR A 49 11.64 35.06 -34.72
C THR A 49 12.79 34.11 -34.40
N ALA A 50 13.40 33.61 -35.48
CA ALA A 50 14.57 32.75 -35.53
C ALA A 50 15.87 33.40 -35.02
N SER A 51 16.73 32.60 -34.39
CA SER A 51 18.17 32.84 -34.20
C SER A 51 18.90 31.51 -33.88
N PRO A 52 20.23 31.43 -34.08
CA PRO A 52 20.82 30.48 -35.03
C PRO A 52 21.24 29.13 -34.46
N GLN A 53 21.29 28.14 -35.37
CA GLN A 53 21.84 26.80 -35.18
C GLN A 53 23.27 26.84 -34.62
N SER A 54 23.48 26.11 -33.53
CA SER A 54 24.78 25.57 -33.15
C SER A 54 24.62 24.06 -33.05
N THR A 55 25.06 23.36 -34.09
CA THR A 55 25.10 21.89 -34.16
C THR A 55 26.25 21.40 -33.32
N THR A 56 25.95 20.95 -32.10
CA THR A 56 26.81 20.04 -31.34
C THR A 56 26.18 18.65 -31.44
N GLU A 57 26.79 17.77 -32.21
CA GLU A 57 26.44 16.35 -32.26
C GLU A 57 26.70 15.74 -30.89
N ALA A 58 25.63 15.54 -30.11
CA ALA A 58 25.70 14.70 -28.92
C ALA A 58 25.82 13.23 -29.35
N PRO A 59 26.71 12.44 -28.74
CA PRO A 59 26.77 11.01 -29.02
C PRO A 59 25.42 10.39 -28.67
N SER A 60 24.83 9.71 -29.67
CA SER A 60 23.65 8.86 -29.49
C SER A 60 23.99 7.78 -28.47
N SER A 61 23.61 8.02 -27.23
CA SER A 61 23.51 7.00 -26.21
C SER A 61 22.31 6.16 -26.59
N THR A 62 22.58 5.04 -27.26
CA THR A 62 21.61 3.96 -27.39
C THR A 62 21.31 3.47 -25.98
N THR A 63 20.27 4.03 -25.36
CA THR A 63 19.64 3.48 -24.17
C THR A 63 19.08 2.12 -24.57
N HIS A 64 19.92 1.09 -24.49
CA HIS A 64 19.43 -0.24 -24.24
C HIS A 64 18.57 -0.13 -23.00
N ALA A 65 17.28 -0.48 -23.12
CA ALA A 65 16.44 -0.72 -21.97
C ALA A 65 17.10 -1.86 -21.18
N GLU A 66 18.04 -1.48 -20.32
CA GLU A 66 18.74 -2.38 -19.45
C GLU A 66 17.67 -2.92 -18.53
N LYS A 67 17.39 -4.22 -18.72
CA LYS A 67 16.40 -4.93 -17.93
C LYS A 67 16.73 -4.63 -16.46
N PRO A 68 15.82 -4.02 -15.69
CA PRO A 68 16.15 -3.48 -14.38
C PRO A 68 16.84 -4.57 -13.57
N SER A 69 18.05 -4.26 -13.12
CA SER A 69 18.82 -5.17 -12.29
C SER A 69 17.96 -5.58 -11.10
N LYS A 70 17.96 -6.88 -10.75
CA LYS A 70 17.14 -7.40 -9.63
C LYS A 70 17.46 -6.76 -8.28
N ASN A 71 18.55 -5.99 -8.21
CA ASN A 71 19.01 -5.24 -7.04
C ASN A 71 18.91 -3.72 -7.25
N ASP A 72 18.14 -3.25 -8.24
CA ASP A 72 17.90 -1.83 -8.41
C ASP A 72 16.90 -1.35 -7.35
N LYS A 73 17.36 -0.39 -6.54
CA LYS A 73 16.55 0.31 -5.53
C LYS A 73 15.23 0.82 -6.10
N SER A 74 15.23 1.33 -7.33
CA SER A 74 14.04 1.85 -7.99
C SER A 74 12.96 0.77 -8.18
N ALA A 75 13.37 -0.47 -8.46
CA ALA A 75 12.43 -1.59 -8.62
C ALA A 75 11.71 -1.92 -7.31
N TYR A 76 12.40 -1.85 -6.17
CA TYR A 76 11.79 -2.06 -4.86
C TYR A 76 10.83 -0.92 -4.50
N VAL A 77 11.20 0.33 -4.79
CA VAL A 77 10.31 1.48 -4.57
C VAL A 77 9.02 1.33 -5.39
N GLU A 78 9.13 0.99 -6.68
CA GLU A 78 7.95 0.79 -7.53
C GLU A 78 7.10 -0.40 -7.08
N ALA A 79 7.71 -1.49 -6.61
CA ALA A 79 6.98 -2.65 -6.11
C ALA A 79 6.21 -2.34 -4.80
N ILE A 80 6.83 -1.63 -3.86
CA ILE A 80 6.16 -1.20 -2.63
C ILE A 80 5.04 -0.22 -2.95
N LYS A 81 5.29 0.75 -3.84
CA LYS A 81 4.29 1.70 -4.31
C LYS A 81 3.09 0.99 -4.94
N GLY A 82 3.34 -0.02 -5.75
CA GLY A 82 2.31 -0.88 -6.33
C GLY A 82 1.49 -1.64 -5.28
N THR A 83 2.12 -2.02 -4.15
CA THR A 83 1.44 -2.71 -3.05
C THR A 83 0.57 -1.77 -2.22
N LEU A 84 0.98 -0.52 -2.04
CA LEU A 84 0.16 0.51 -1.39
C LEU A 84 -1.10 0.85 -2.21
N GLY A 85 -1.04 0.64 -3.53
CA GLY A 85 -2.18 0.78 -4.43
C GLY A 85 -2.78 2.20 -4.43
N SER A 86 -4.08 2.29 -4.71
CA SER A 86 -4.83 3.55 -4.69
C SER A 86 -5.25 4.01 -3.28
N GLY A 87 -4.79 3.32 -2.23
CA GLY A 87 -5.13 3.66 -0.84
C GLY A 87 -4.49 4.96 -0.36
N PHE A 88 -3.46 5.44 -1.06
CA PHE A 88 -2.74 6.66 -0.76
C PHE A 88 -2.59 7.55 -2.00
N PRO A 89 -2.52 8.89 -1.84
CA PRO A 89 -2.08 9.78 -2.91
C PRO A 89 -0.71 9.36 -3.44
N GLU A 90 -0.46 9.55 -4.74
CA GLU A 90 0.80 9.13 -5.38
C GLU A 90 2.04 9.72 -4.69
N THR A 91 1.95 10.96 -4.22
CA THR A 91 3.01 11.63 -3.46
C THR A 91 3.31 10.94 -2.14
N THR A 92 2.28 10.55 -1.39
CA THR A 92 2.40 9.81 -0.13
C THR A 92 2.93 8.40 -0.36
N ALA A 93 2.40 7.69 -1.37
CA ALA A 93 2.85 6.35 -1.72
C ALA A 93 4.34 6.34 -2.11
N ASN A 94 4.79 7.33 -2.89
CA ASN A 94 6.20 7.51 -3.25
C ASN A 94 7.06 7.82 -2.02
N CYS A 95 6.61 8.72 -1.14
CA CYS A 95 7.30 9.05 0.11
C CYS A 95 7.53 7.80 0.97
N ILE A 96 6.46 7.05 1.26
CA ILE A 96 6.52 5.82 2.06
C ILE A 96 7.44 4.80 1.40
N SER A 97 7.23 4.53 0.10
CA SER A 97 8.00 3.50 -0.61
C SER A 97 9.49 3.81 -0.63
N LYS A 98 9.86 5.08 -0.82
CA LYS A 98 11.26 5.50 -0.75
C LYS A 98 11.83 5.34 0.66
N GLY A 99 11.11 5.84 1.68
CA GLY A 99 11.56 5.75 3.07
C GLY A 99 11.71 4.31 3.56
N VAL A 100 10.81 3.40 3.17
CA VAL A 100 10.90 1.98 3.49
C VAL A 100 12.14 1.34 2.87
N VAL A 101 12.42 1.62 1.60
CA VAL A 101 13.64 1.08 0.94
C VAL A 101 14.91 1.70 1.52
N ASP A 102 14.87 2.97 1.91
CA ASP A 102 15.97 3.66 2.57
C ASP A 102 16.29 3.06 3.94
N GLU A 103 15.28 2.73 4.75
CA GLU A 103 15.46 2.17 6.09
C GLU A 103 15.83 0.68 6.06
N ILE A 104 15.18 -0.13 5.23
CA ILE A 104 15.44 -1.58 5.18
C ILE A 104 16.71 -1.89 4.38
N GLY A 105 16.95 -1.16 3.30
CA GLY A 105 18.05 -1.37 2.36
C GLY A 105 17.87 -2.60 1.46
N VAL A 106 18.20 -2.46 0.17
CA VAL A 106 18.06 -3.54 -0.84
C VAL A 106 18.81 -4.83 -0.45
N ASP A 107 19.95 -4.69 0.22
CA ASP A 107 20.76 -5.84 0.64
C ASP A 107 20.01 -6.76 1.62
N ARG A 108 19.17 -6.22 2.50
CA ARG A 108 18.41 -7.03 3.46
C ARG A 108 17.34 -7.86 2.76
N TRP A 109 16.64 -7.27 1.79
CA TRP A 109 15.65 -7.98 0.98
C TRP A 109 16.27 -9.10 0.15
N THR A 110 17.38 -8.79 -0.52
CA THR A 110 18.07 -9.76 -1.37
C THR A 110 18.68 -10.89 -0.53
N HIS A 111 19.22 -10.61 0.66
CA HIS A 111 19.70 -11.64 1.59
C HIS A 111 18.56 -12.54 2.10
N ALA A 112 17.35 -11.98 2.28
CA ALA A 112 16.15 -12.74 2.61
C ALA A 112 15.55 -13.51 1.41
N GLY A 113 16.15 -13.40 0.21
CA GLY A 113 15.64 -14.02 -1.01
C GLY A 113 14.36 -13.36 -1.55
N ILE A 114 14.05 -12.14 -1.09
CA ILE A 114 12.87 -11.38 -1.51
C ILE A 114 13.28 -10.44 -2.64
N THR A 115 12.71 -10.65 -3.83
CA THR A 115 12.87 -9.75 -4.98
C THR A 115 11.75 -8.73 -5.03
N ALA A 116 11.93 -7.64 -5.78
CA ALA A 116 10.89 -6.64 -6.02
C ALA A 116 9.56 -7.27 -6.51
N ASP A 117 9.62 -8.24 -7.43
CA ASP A 117 8.41 -8.95 -7.91
C ASP A 117 7.67 -9.71 -6.81
N LEU A 118 8.38 -10.20 -5.78
CA LEU A 118 7.77 -10.93 -4.68
C LEU A 118 7.05 -9.98 -3.71
N ILE A 119 7.53 -8.74 -3.54
CA ILE A 119 6.92 -7.76 -2.63
C ILE A 119 5.43 -7.56 -2.94
N GLY A 120 5.09 -7.40 -4.22
CA GLY A 120 3.69 -7.21 -4.63
C GLY A 120 2.78 -8.42 -4.35
N ALA A 121 3.35 -9.63 -4.27
CA ALA A 121 2.58 -10.87 -4.09
C ALA A 121 2.35 -11.24 -2.60
N GLN A 122 3.32 -10.96 -1.74
CA GLN A 122 3.32 -11.41 -0.33
C GLN A 122 3.31 -10.26 0.69
N GLY A 123 3.34 -9.02 0.22
CA GLY A 123 3.46 -7.82 1.03
C GLY A 123 4.93 -7.51 1.37
N PRO A 124 5.24 -6.24 1.67
CA PRO A 124 6.62 -5.80 1.88
C PRO A 124 7.27 -6.45 3.11
N PHE A 125 6.60 -6.55 4.25
CA PHE A 125 7.34 -6.86 5.49
C PHE A 125 7.44 -8.36 5.81
N LYS A 126 6.73 -9.21 5.06
CA LYS A 126 6.62 -10.63 5.36
C LYS A 126 7.95 -11.36 5.12
N GLY A 127 8.47 -12.00 6.17
CA GLY A 127 9.68 -12.82 6.10
C GLY A 127 11.00 -12.05 6.28
N LEU A 128 10.97 -10.73 6.50
CA LEU A 128 12.18 -9.93 6.74
C LEU A 128 12.74 -10.06 8.17
N GLY A 129 11.94 -10.58 9.11
CA GLY A 129 12.32 -10.68 10.52
C GLY A 129 12.76 -9.33 11.07
N LEU A 130 11.93 -8.30 10.89
CA LEU A 130 12.22 -6.96 11.38
C LEU A 130 12.26 -6.97 12.91
N ASP A 131 13.26 -6.32 13.49
CA ASP A 131 13.26 -6.08 14.93
C ASP A 131 12.37 -4.88 15.27
N LYS A 132 12.12 -4.68 16.57
CA LYS A 132 11.25 -3.60 17.05
C LYS A 132 11.78 -2.22 16.66
N ALA A 133 13.08 -1.99 16.75
CA ALA A 133 13.67 -0.69 16.43
C ALA A 133 13.53 -0.34 14.94
N THR A 134 13.68 -1.32 14.05
CA THR A 134 13.46 -1.13 12.61
C THR A 134 11.98 -0.88 12.34
N ALA A 135 11.08 -1.64 12.98
CA ALA A 135 9.64 -1.45 12.83
C ALA A 135 9.17 -0.06 13.31
N GLU A 136 9.74 0.45 14.42
CA GLU A 136 9.49 1.81 14.92
C GLU A 136 9.87 2.86 13.88
N LYS A 137 11.06 2.75 13.28
CA LYS A 137 11.46 3.70 12.22
C LYS A 137 10.61 3.62 10.97
N LEU A 138 10.11 2.42 10.61
CA LEU A 138 9.18 2.29 9.50
C LEU A 138 7.83 2.94 9.80
N TYR A 139 7.39 2.89 11.06
CA TYR A 139 6.24 3.66 11.51
C TYR A 139 6.51 5.16 11.38
N ASP A 140 7.66 5.64 11.85
CA ASP A 140 8.05 7.05 11.73
C ASP A 140 8.06 7.52 10.27
N VAL A 141 8.59 6.70 9.35
CA VAL A 141 8.52 6.97 7.90
C VAL A 141 7.07 7.14 7.42
N MET A 142 6.17 6.26 7.85
CA MET A 142 4.76 6.36 7.47
C MET A 142 4.10 7.58 8.10
N ASP A 143 4.41 7.90 9.35
CA ASP A 143 3.86 9.05 10.06
C ASP A 143 4.32 10.36 9.40
N ASP A 144 5.60 10.51 9.13
CA ASP A 144 6.17 11.67 8.43
C ASP A 144 5.56 11.86 7.03
N CYS A 145 5.33 10.75 6.30
CA CYS A 145 4.77 10.81 4.95
C CYS A 145 3.26 11.05 4.90
N THR A 146 2.52 10.66 5.94
CA THR A 146 1.05 10.81 6.02
C THR A 146 0.61 12.00 6.88
N GLY A 147 1.52 12.55 7.69
CA GLY A 147 1.26 13.53 8.73
C GLY A 147 0.71 12.93 10.03
N SER A 148 -0.04 11.83 9.93
CA SER A 148 -0.45 10.98 11.05
C SER A 148 -0.98 9.64 10.54
N VAL A 149 -0.32 8.54 10.92
CA VAL A 149 -0.79 7.19 10.55
C VAL A 149 -2.16 6.91 11.14
N ARG A 150 -2.41 7.34 12.38
CA ARG A 150 -3.71 7.22 13.04
C ARG A 150 -4.81 7.92 12.27
N GLU A 151 -4.64 9.20 11.92
CA GLU A 151 -5.68 9.94 11.20
C GLU A 151 -5.95 9.34 9.82
N ALA A 152 -4.90 8.90 9.12
CA ALA A 152 -5.04 8.20 7.84
C ALA A 152 -5.84 6.89 7.99
N LEU A 153 -5.57 6.11 9.04
CA LEU A 153 -6.28 4.86 9.31
C LEU A 153 -7.74 5.12 9.72
N VAL A 154 -7.97 6.06 10.64
CA VAL A 154 -9.34 6.44 11.05
C VAL A 154 -10.14 6.90 9.83
N ALA A 155 -9.58 7.80 9.00
CA ALA A 155 -10.23 8.29 7.79
C ALA A 155 -10.59 7.17 6.82
N SER A 156 -9.71 6.17 6.66
CA SER A 156 -9.96 4.99 5.84
C SER A 156 -11.11 4.12 6.39
N VAL A 157 -11.10 3.84 7.69
CA VAL A 157 -12.09 2.98 8.35
C VAL A 157 -13.48 3.62 8.36
N VAL A 158 -13.57 4.93 8.59
CA VAL A 158 -14.85 5.64 8.68
C VAL A 158 -15.32 6.19 7.33
N ALA A 159 -14.61 5.89 6.23
CA ALA A 159 -14.99 6.32 4.90
C ALA A 159 -16.39 5.80 4.56
N GLY A 160 -17.36 6.72 4.41
CA GLY A 160 -18.77 6.39 4.15
C GLY A 160 -19.58 5.96 5.37
N ALA A 161 -19.02 6.02 6.58
CA ALA A 161 -19.72 5.71 7.83
C ALA A 161 -20.47 6.93 8.42
N PRO A 162 -21.49 6.71 9.27
CA PRO A 162 -22.15 7.78 10.01
C PRO A 162 -21.20 8.51 10.99
N PRO A 163 -21.48 9.78 11.35
CA PRO A 163 -20.68 10.54 12.32
C PRO A 163 -20.54 9.84 13.68
N GLU A 164 -21.52 9.05 14.09
CA GLU A 164 -21.55 8.28 15.33
C GLU A 164 -20.48 7.18 15.33
N ALA A 165 -20.29 6.49 14.20
CA ALA A 165 -19.26 5.47 14.04
C ALA A 165 -17.85 6.07 14.18
N ARG A 166 -17.65 7.31 13.72
CA ARG A 166 -16.36 8.01 13.84
C ARG A 166 -15.93 8.18 15.29
N LYS A 167 -16.83 8.61 16.19
CA LYS A 167 -16.52 8.75 17.62
C LYS A 167 -16.13 7.42 18.28
N CYS A 168 -16.79 6.33 17.88
CA CYS A 168 -16.45 5.00 18.38
C CYS A 168 -15.06 4.58 17.90
N VAL A 169 -14.79 4.69 16.59
CA VAL A 169 -13.50 4.36 15.98
C VAL A 169 -12.37 5.21 16.58
N ASP A 170 -12.60 6.51 16.79
CA ASP A 170 -11.62 7.41 17.42
C ASP A 170 -11.21 6.96 18.83
N GLY A 171 -12.17 6.43 19.60
CA GLY A 171 -11.92 5.89 20.95
C GLY A 171 -11.21 4.53 20.97
N VAL A 172 -11.37 3.73 19.91
CA VAL A 172 -10.72 2.42 19.78
C VAL A 172 -9.31 2.55 19.20
N LEU A 173 -9.16 3.29 18.10
CA LEU A 173 -7.91 3.53 17.40
C LEU A 173 -7.15 4.70 18.04
N THR A 174 -6.70 4.52 19.28
CA THR A 174 -5.80 5.48 19.91
C THR A 174 -4.42 5.45 19.25
N GLU A 175 -3.65 6.53 19.36
CA GLU A 175 -2.30 6.63 18.77
C GLU A 175 -1.42 5.44 19.18
N LYS A 176 -1.41 5.12 20.47
CA LYS A 176 -0.65 3.98 21.01
C LYS A 176 -1.09 2.65 20.40
N VAL A 177 -2.39 2.46 20.21
CA VAL A 177 -2.94 1.21 19.65
C VAL A 177 -2.54 1.08 18.18
N VAL A 178 -2.62 2.16 17.40
CA VAL A 178 -2.20 2.16 15.99
C VAL A 178 -0.71 1.93 15.86
N HIS A 179 0.10 2.61 16.67
CA HIS A 179 1.55 2.44 16.73
C HIS A 179 1.98 1.01 17.07
N ASP A 180 1.46 0.45 18.17
CA ASP A 180 1.82 -0.90 18.60
C ASP A 180 1.37 -1.96 17.58
N ALA A 181 0.15 -1.81 17.03
CA ALA A 181 -0.36 -2.72 16.01
C ALA A 181 0.46 -2.65 14.70
N ALA A 182 0.89 -1.46 14.28
CA ALA A 182 1.72 -1.30 13.09
C ALA A 182 3.10 -1.96 13.29
N ILE A 183 3.73 -1.77 14.45
CA ILE A 183 5.01 -2.42 14.78
C ILE A 183 4.88 -3.94 14.75
N GLU A 184 3.86 -4.48 15.39
CA GLU A 184 3.61 -5.93 15.42
C GLU A 184 3.34 -6.47 14.00
N SER A 185 2.58 -5.74 13.20
CA SER A 185 2.32 -6.07 11.79
C SER A 185 3.61 -6.10 10.96
N PHE A 186 4.51 -5.11 11.11
CA PHE A 186 5.81 -5.10 10.43
C PHE A 186 6.71 -6.26 10.86
N GLN A 187 6.55 -6.75 12.09
CA GLN A 187 7.24 -7.93 12.58
C GLN A 187 6.61 -9.25 12.11
N GLY A 188 5.47 -9.19 11.40
CA GLY A 188 4.72 -10.35 10.95
C GLY A 188 3.96 -11.06 12.07
N GLN A 189 3.63 -10.35 13.15
CA GLN A 189 2.77 -10.87 14.21
C GLN A 189 1.29 -10.62 13.86
N ASP A 190 0.45 -11.64 14.04
CA ASP A 190 -1.00 -11.55 13.78
C ASP A 190 -1.71 -10.88 14.97
N SER A 191 -1.55 -9.57 15.14
CA SER A 191 -2.17 -8.82 16.24
C SER A 191 -3.50 -8.14 15.91
N THR A 192 -3.97 -8.27 14.66
CA THR A 192 -5.20 -7.59 14.19
C THR A 192 -6.48 -8.13 14.82
N ASN A 193 -6.50 -9.38 15.31
CA ASN A 193 -7.73 -10.02 15.80
C ASN A 193 -8.44 -9.23 16.91
N ALA A 194 -7.68 -8.64 17.84
CA ALA A 194 -8.27 -7.86 18.95
C ALA A 194 -8.73 -6.45 18.53
N LEU A 195 -8.16 -5.91 17.45
CA LEU A 195 -8.55 -4.63 16.88
C LEU A 195 -9.81 -4.79 16.02
N ASP A 196 -9.85 -5.85 15.21
CA ASP A 196 -10.95 -6.18 14.30
C ASP A 196 -12.26 -6.37 15.08
N ASP A 197 -12.24 -7.12 16.19
CA ASP A 197 -13.42 -7.32 17.04
C ASP A 197 -14.01 -6.00 17.55
N LYS A 198 -13.16 -5.05 17.95
CA LYS A 198 -13.60 -3.73 18.45
C LYS A 198 -14.11 -2.82 17.34
N LEU A 199 -13.50 -2.90 16.15
CA LEU A 199 -13.95 -2.13 14.99
C LEU A 199 -15.31 -2.63 14.49
N GLU A 200 -15.54 -3.95 14.48
CA GLU A 200 -16.85 -4.53 14.16
C GLU A 200 -17.91 -4.19 15.20
N GLU A 201 -17.54 -4.10 16.48
CA GLU A 201 -18.43 -3.58 17.52
C GLU A 201 -18.83 -2.12 17.25
N CYS A 202 -17.88 -1.27 16.81
CA CYS A 202 -18.18 0.11 16.40
C CYS A 202 -19.09 0.19 15.17
N ARG A 203 -18.90 -0.72 14.21
CA ARG A 203 -19.68 -0.76 12.96
C ARG A 203 -21.13 -1.21 13.17
N THR A 204 -21.36 -2.11 14.12
CA THR A 204 -22.68 -2.70 14.38
C THR A 204 -23.54 -1.87 15.35
N LYS A 205 -22.91 -0.99 16.15
CA LYS A 205 -23.59 -0.14 17.14
C LYS A 205 -23.80 1.32 16.71
N GLY A 206 -23.16 1.76 15.62
CA GLY A 206 -23.31 3.10 15.04
C GLY A 206 -24.32 3.13 13.91
#